data_AF-R2SNX2-F1
#
_entry.id   AF-R2SNX2-F1
#
_cell.length_a   1.000
_cell.length_b   1.000
_cell.length_c   1.000
_cell.angle_alpha   90.00
_cell.angle_beta   90.00
_cell.angle_gamma   90.00
#
_symmetry.space_group_name_H-M   'P 1'
#
loop_
_entity.id
_entity.type
_entity.pdbx_description
1 polymer ?
#
loop_
_entity_poly.entity_id
_entity_poly.type
_entity_poly.pdbx_seq_one_letter_code
_entity_poly.pdbx_strand_id
1 'polypeptide(L)'
;MRTYQSLSGTRNFISEIQNQSWKGAVHSTFNRTINIICDSGELYTIAAEELDNAPNTLRVTDFFYNRPQIRIKTPVYSQKGLLMIGETAAIESQSASEWYYPEIEFPKKSEYSRIEKRLAQLNQWLIQLENTGGYLLNKTQATTYEKTIHVMLWQESEQLLVYLKEKQLFQAMRQLNRVIGLGPGLTPSGDDFLVGLALIFTTVNYPYHSFKQWLFNSRNELKKRTNIISFSTLDWAIKGIARERIGCFLKELFYGESEAVLKEKMFAVLAIGSTSGGDILAGMLAGIKLTLESVK
;
A
#
# COMPACT_ATOMS: atom_id res chain seq x y z
N MET A 1 33.86 -1.35 4.77
CA MET A 1 32.42 -0.97 4.78
C MET A 1 32.20 0.08 3.69
N ARG A 2 31.30 -0.18 2.73
CA ARG A 2 30.98 0.77 1.65
C ARG A 2 29.89 1.74 2.12
N THR A 3 30.01 3.01 1.74
CA THR A 3 28.98 4.03 1.97
C THR A 3 28.16 4.22 0.70
N TYR A 4 26.84 4.27 0.86
CA TYR A 4 25.87 4.50 -0.21
C TYR A 4 25.14 5.82 0.02
N GLN A 5 24.61 6.39 -1.05
CA GLN A 5 23.90 7.67 -1.01
C GLN A 5 22.38 7.42 -1.01
N SER A 6 21.68 8.11 -0.10
CA SER A 6 20.22 8.15 -0.18
C SER A 6 19.77 9.10 -1.27
N LEU A 7 18.73 8.69 -1.99
CA LEU A 7 18.09 9.46 -3.05
C LEU A 7 16.90 10.26 -2.48
N SER A 8 16.02 9.58 -1.74
CA SER A 8 14.86 10.20 -1.13
C SER A 8 14.31 9.36 0.02
N GLY A 9 13.50 9.95 0.88
CA GLY A 9 12.82 9.22 1.95
C GLY A 9 11.80 10.06 2.69
N THR A 10 11.06 9.42 3.61
CA THR A 10 10.14 10.16 4.47
C THR A 10 10.90 11.06 5.44
N ARG A 11 10.39 12.29 5.64
CA ARG A 11 10.98 13.27 6.57
C ARG A 11 11.26 12.67 7.96
N ASN A 12 10.31 11.94 8.53
CA ASN A 12 10.46 11.35 9.86
C ASN A 12 11.63 10.36 9.89
N PHE A 13 11.76 9.47 8.90
CA PHE A 13 12.83 8.49 8.89
C PHE A 13 14.20 9.15 8.69
N ILE A 14 14.30 10.14 7.78
CA ILE A 14 15.52 10.93 7.58
C ILE A 14 15.91 11.63 8.88
N SER A 15 14.95 12.28 9.55
CA SER A 15 15.18 12.98 10.81
C SER A 15 15.64 12.06 11.94
N GLU A 16 15.05 10.86 12.06
CA GLU A 16 15.46 9.88 13.08
C GLU A 16 16.89 9.38 12.85
N ILE A 17 17.32 9.24 11.59
CA ILE A 17 18.71 8.91 11.25
C ILE A 17 19.66 10.05 11.63
N GLN A 18 19.29 11.29 11.31
CA GLN A 18 20.11 12.47 11.58
C GLN A 18 20.25 12.75 13.09
N ASN A 19 19.18 12.56 13.86
CA ASN A 19 19.16 12.77 15.31
C ASN A 19 19.80 11.63 16.11
N GLN A 20 20.39 10.62 15.43
CA GLN A 20 21.06 9.47 16.05
C GLN A 20 20.17 8.66 17.00
N SER A 21 18.84 8.71 16.79
CA SER A 21 17.85 8.09 17.67
C SER A 21 17.32 6.76 17.12
N TRP A 22 17.77 6.32 15.95
CA TRP A 22 17.22 5.18 15.25
C TRP A 22 18.00 3.88 15.52
N LYS A 23 17.29 2.81 15.90
CA LYS A 23 17.84 1.46 16.09
C LYS A 23 16.83 0.39 15.66
N GLY A 24 17.35 -0.72 15.14
CA GLY A 24 16.58 -1.87 14.75
C GLY A 24 17.45 -3.02 14.24
N ALA A 25 16.82 -3.97 13.57
CA ALA A 25 17.51 -5.07 12.94
C ALA A 25 16.84 -5.46 11.61
N VAL A 26 17.64 -6.00 10.69
CA VAL A 26 17.15 -6.50 9.40
C VAL A 26 16.10 -7.58 9.65
N HIS A 27 14.87 -7.31 9.22
CA HIS A 27 13.74 -8.22 9.35
C HIS A 27 13.68 -9.18 8.15
N SER A 28 13.74 -8.64 6.93
CA SER A 28 13.66 -9.44 5.71
C SER A 28 14.39 -8.78 4.56
N THR A 29 14.85 -9.60 3.61
CA THR A 29 15.69 -9.19 2.49
C THR A 29 15.07 -9.67 1.19
N PHE A 30 14.72 -8.76 0.29
CA PHE A 30 14.19 -9.04 -1.05
C PHE A 30 15.14 -8.53 -2.13
N ASN A 31 14.85 -8.79 -3.40
CA ASN A 31 15.75 -8.41 -4.51
C ASN A 31 16.02 -6.90 -4.59
N ARG A 32 15.02 -6.07 -4.28
CA ARG A 32 15.07 -4.61 -4.42
C ARG A 32 14.73 -3.85 -3.13
N THR A 33 14.51 -4.56 -2.03
CA THR A 33 14.21 -3.95 -0.74
C THR A 33 14.83 -4.73 0.42
N ILE A 34 15.10 -4.03 1.52
CA ILE A 34 15.43 -4.60 2.82
C ILE A 34 14.49 -3.98 3.84
N ASN A 35 13.69 -4.82 4.51
CA ASN A 35 12.85 -4.38 5.60
C ASN A 35 13.64 -4.49 6.90
N ILE A 36 13.49 -3.47 7.74
CA ILE A 36 14.15 -3.34 9.03
C ILE A 36 13.05 -3.13 10.06
N ILE A 37 13.11 -3.88 11.15
CA ILE A 37 12.18 -3.70 12.28
C ILE A 37 12.91 -2.94 13.39
N CYS A 38 12.34 -1.84 13.84
CA CYS A 38 12.87 -1.09 14.98
C CYS A 38 12.33 -1.65 16.31
N ASP A 39 12.89 -1.19 17.43
CA ASP A 39 12.53 -1.69 18.77
C ASP A 39 11.05 -1.43 19.15
N SER A 40 10.41 -0.42 18.56
CA SER A 40 8.97 -0.17 18.74
C SER A 40 8.08 -1.16 17.96
N GLY A 41 8.67 -2.00 17.11
CA GLY A 41 7.98 -2.98 16.26
C GLY A 41 7.42 -2.41 14.97
N GLU A 42 7.81 -1.19 14.57
CA GLU A 42 7.48 -0.62 13.27
C GLU A 42 8.47 -1.07 12.19
N LEU A 43 7.98 -1.18 10.95
CA LEU A 43 8.82 -1.50 9.80
C LEU A 43 9.30 -0.23 9.10
N TYR A 44 10.57 -0.29 8.71
CA TYR A 44 11.25 0.65 7.83
C TYR A 44 11.84 -0.11 6.65
N THR A 45 12.00 0.55 5.51
CA THR A 45 12.45 -0.10 4.28
C THR A 45 13.59 0.68 3.65
N ILE A 46 14.67 -0.02 3.32
CA ILE A 46 15.66 0.44 2.34
C ILE A 46 15.20 -0.07 0.98
N ALA A 47 15.00 0.83 0.02
CA ALA A 47 14.50 0.50 -1.31
C ALA A 47 15.50 0.88 -2.39
N ALA A 48 15.51 0.11 -3.48
CA ALA A 48 16.27 0.43 -4.67
C ALA A 48 15.79 1.75 -5.30
N GLU A 49 16.69 2.46 -5.96
CA GLU A 49 16.42 3.79 -6.49
C GLU A 49 15.31 3.80 -7.54
N GLU A 50 15.14 2.75 -8.32
CA GLU A 50 14.11 2.67 -9.36
C GLU A 50 12.70 2.36 -8.80
N LEU A 51 12.56 2.12 -7.49
CA LEU A 51 11.26 2.03 -6.81
C LEU A 51 10.72 3.42 -6.49
N ASP A 52 9.42 3.52 -6.24
CA ASP A 52 8.78 4.78 -5.84
C ASP A 52 8.92 5.05 -4.35
N ASN A 53 8.64 6.29 -3.94
CA ASN A 53 8.62 6.63 -2.53
C ASN A 53 7.45 5.96 -1.80
N ALA A 54 7.65 5.65 -0.52
CA ALA A 54 6.64 5.03 0.32
C ALA A 54 6.84 5.42 1.80
N PRO A 55 5.84 5.21 2.66
CA PRO A 55 5.98 5.45 4.09
C PRO A 55 7.13 4.64 4.68
N ASN A 56 7.85 5.24 5.65
CA ASN A 56 9.03 4.65 6.31
C ASN A 56 10.05 4.03 5.34
N THR A 57 10.21 4.61 4.15
CA THR A 57 11.09 4.08 3.11
C THR A 57 12.21 5.09 2.81
N LEU A 58 13.44 4.60 2.69
CA LEU A 58 14.62 5.32 2.23
C LEU A 58 15.09 4.67 0.91
N ARG A 59 15.02 5.43 -0.19
CA ARG A 59 15.54 5.01 -1.50
C ARG A 59 17.03 5.28 -1.57
N VAL A 60 17.79 4.32 -2.09
CA VAL A 60 19.26 4.34 -2.05
C VAL A 60 19.83 3.97 -3.41
N THR A 61 20.73 4.83 -3.90
CA THR A 61 21.43 4.65 -5.18
C THR A 61 22.51 3.59 -5.07
N ASP A 62 22.68 2.79 -6.13
CA ASP A 62 23.68 1.72 -6.29
C ASP A 62 23.62 0.55 -5.27
N PHE A 63 22.77 0.62 -4.25
CA PHE A 63 22.77 -0.32 -3.12
C PHE A 63 22.44 -1.75 -3.55
N PHE A 64 21.51 -1.92 -4.50
CA PHE A 64 21.06 -3.23 -4.96
C PHE A 64 21.79 -3.73 -6.22
N TYR A 65 22.50 -2.87 -6.94
CA TYR A 65 23.32 -3.26 -8.09
C TYR A 65 24.56 -4.08 -7.67
N ASN A 66 25.23 -3.66 -6.59
CA ASN A 66 26.35 -4.40 -5.98
C ASN A 66 25.97 -4.84 -4.57
N ARG A 67 24.89 -5.61 -4.48
CA ARG A 67 24.21 -5.88 -3.22
C ARG A 67 25.16 -6.48 -2.17
N PRO A 68 25.35 -5.82 -1.02
CA PRO A 68 26.11 -6.41 0.09
C PRO A 68 25.38 -7.63 0.68
N GLN A 69 26.14 -8.62 1.14
CA GLN A 69 25.58 -9.76 1.85
C GLN A 69 25.10 -9.33 3.25
N ILE A 70 23.81 -9.12 3.39
CA ILE A 70 23.16 -8.72 4.64
C ILE A 70 22.30 -9.88 5.12
N ARG A 71 22.47 -10.26 6.38
CA ARG A 71 21.73 -11.35 7.00
C ARG A 71 20.54 -10.81 7.78
N ILE A 72 19.50 -11.63 7.92
CA ILE A 72 18.41 -11.36 8.86
C ILE A 72 19.03 -11.23 10.27
N LYS A 73 18.48 -10.32 11.08
CA LYS A 73 18.96 -9.92 12.41
C LYS A 73 20.26 -9.10 12.41
N THR A 74 20.83 -8.73 11.25
CA THR A 74 21.92 -7.75 11.22
C THR A 74 21.45 -6.45 11.89
N PRO A 75 22.17 -5.92 12.91
CA PRO A 75 21.81 -4.67 13.56
C PRO A 75 21.83 -3.52 12.58
N VAL A 76 20.85 -2.63 12.69
CA VAL A 76 20.79 -1.38 11.94
C VAL A 76 20.64 -0.24 12.94
N TYR A 77 21.44 0.81 12.80
CA TYR A 77 21.40 1.92 13.75
C TYR A 77 21.89 3.21 13.11
N SER A 78 21.41 4.34 13.59
CA SER A 78 21.89 5.66 13.18
C SER A 78 23.18 6.02 13.92
N GLN A 79 24.18 6.51 13.19
CA GLN A 79 25.43 7.02 13.76
C GLN A 79 25.96 8.15 12.88
N LYS A 80 26.20 9.34 13.47
CA LYS A 80 26.78 10.51 12.76
C LYS A 80 26.05 10.86 11.44
N GLY A 81 24.71 10.75 11.40
CA GLY A 81 23.92 11.01 10.19
C GLY A 81 23.97 9.91 9.13
N LEU A 82 24.53 8.74 9.46
CA LEU A 82 24.53 7.55 8.62
C LEU A 82 23.56 6.50 9.20
N LEU A 83 22.88 5.76 8.35
CA LEU A 83 22.21 4.51 8.70
C LEU A 83 23.21 3.37 8.50
N MET A 84 23.71 2.84 9.62
CA MET A 84 24.67 1.74 9.67
C MET A 84 23.96 0.41 9.57
N ILE A 85 24.45 -0.51 8.73
CA ILE A 85 23.94 -1.89 8.60
C ILE A 85 25.06 -2.85 8.99
N GLY A 86 25.10 -3.21 10.27
CA GLY A 86 26.21 -3.95 10.87
C GLY A 86 27.56 -3.32 10.54
N GLU A 87 28.52 -4.15 10.13
CA GLU A 87 29.83 -3.72 9.61
C GLU A 87 29.86 -3.72 8.07
N THR A 88 28.72 -4.01 7.44
CA THR A 88 28.63 -4.35 6.03
C THR A 88 28.50 -3.09 5.16
N ALA A 89 27.59 -2.20 5.52
CA ALA A 89 27.25 -1.02 4.72
C ALA A 89 26.86 0.17 5.61
N ALA A 90 27.07 1.37 5.09
CA ALA A 90 26.54 2.62 5.64
C ALA A 90 25.75 3.36 4.56
N ILE A 91 24.68 4.05 4.94
CA ILE A 91 23.87 4.86 4.03
C ILE A 91 23.82 6.28 4.56
N GLU A 92 24.26 7.25 3.77
CA GLU A 92 24.20 8.66 4.12
C GLU A 92 22.79 9.21 3.95
N SER A 93 22.27 9.94 4.94
CA SER A 93 20.91 10.50 4.91
C SER A 93 20.83 11.98 4.54
N GLN A 94 21.95 12.72 4.52
CA GLN A 94 21.96 14.17 4.25
C GLN A 94 21.59 14.52 2.81
N SER A 95 21.85 13.61 1.86
CA SER A 95 21.57 13.79 0.44
C SER A 95 20.12 13.48 0.05
N ALA A 96 19.32 12.87 0.93
CA ALA A 96 17.97 12.46 0.59
C ALA A 96 17.05 13.65 0.37
N SER A 97 16.35 13.67 -0.76
CA SER A 97 15.17 14.52 -0.94
C SER A 97 14.05 14.04 -0.02
N GLU A 98 13.44 14.98 0.72
CA GLU A 98 12.27 14.67 1.55
C GLU A 98 11.05 14.40 0.66
N TRP A 99 10.36 13.30 0.94
CA TRP A 99 9.11 12.96 0.27
C TRP A 99 7.93 13.01 1.24
N TYR A 100 6.82 13.52 0.74
CA TYR A 100 5.55 13.65 1.44
C TYR A 100 4.44 13.05 0.58
N TYR A 101 3.58 12.26 1.21
CA TYR A 101 2.38 11.80 0.54
C TYR A 101 1.45 13.00 0.28
N PRO A 102 0.93 13.14 -0.94
CA PRO A 102 0.07 14.27 -1.24
C PRO A 102 -1.24 14.20 -0.46
N GLU A 103 -1.80 15.35 -0.10
CA GLU A 103 -3.18 15.42 0.35
C GLU A 103 -4.13 15.09 -0.82
N ILE A 104 -5.10 14.22 -0.57
CA ILE A 104 -6.07 13.76 -1.54
C ILE A 104 -7.45 13.98 -0.94
N GLU A 105 -8.16 14.95 -1.49
CA GLU A 105 -9.56 15.18 -1.17
C GLU A 105 -10.44 14.16 -1.91
N PHE A 106 -11.56 13.78 -1.29
CA PHE A 106 -12.59 13.02 -1.98
C PHE A 106 -13.40 13.97 -2.86
N PRO A 107 -13.76 13.59 -4.09
CA PRO A 107 -14.54 14.46 -4.98
C PRO A 107 -15.88 14.90 -4.37
N LYS A 108 -16.28 16.13 -4.65
CA LYS A 108 -17.62 16.63 -4.28
C LYS A 108 -18.70 15.89 -5.08
N LYS A 109 -19.93 15.86 -4.56
CA LYS A 109 -21.08 15.22 -5.23
C LYS A 109 -21.32 15.68 -6.67
N SER A 110 -20.99 16.93 -7.00
CA SER A 110 -21.08 17.47 -8.37
C SER A 110 -20.22 16.70 -9.37
N GLU A 111 -19.12 16.10 -8.94
CA GLU A 111 -18.16 15.39 -9.79
C GLU A 111 -18.51 13.90 -9.98
N TYR A 112 -19.50 13.37 -9.26
CA TYR A 112 -19.74 11.92 -9.20
C TYR A 112 -19.99 11.30 -10.57
N SER A 113 -20.75 11.97 -11.45
CA SER A 113 -20.98 11.49 -12.82
C SER A 113 -19.69 11.39 -13.64
N ARG A 114 -18.75 12.34 -13.44
CA ARG A 114 -17.43 12.30 -14.09
C ARG A 114 -16.60 11.13 -13.58
N ILE A 115 -16.59 10.92 -12.26
CA ILE A 115 -15.88 9.80 -11.64
C ILE A 115 -16.45 8.45 -12.09
N GLU A 116 -17.78 8.30 -12.14
CA GLU A 116 -18.43 7.07 -12.65
C GLU A 116 -17.96 6.73 -14.08
N LYS A 117 -17.84 7.73 -14.97
CA LYS A 117 -17.31 7.52 -16.33
C LYS A 117 -15.85 7.08 -16.32
N ARG A 118 -15.00 7.70 -15.50
CA ARG A 118 -13.58 7.33 -15.38
C ARG A 118 -13.42 5.92 -14.80
N LEU A 119 -14.25 5.52 -13.83
CA LEU A 119 -14.29 4.16 -13.30
C LEU A 119 -14.70 3.14 -14.36
N ALA A 120 -15.72 3.46 -15.18
CA ALA A 120 -16.12 2.59 -16.29
C ALA A 120 -14.97 2.40 -17.30
N GLN A 121 -14.24 3.47 -17.61
CA GLN A 121 -13.07 3.43 -18.48
C GLN A 121 -11.93 2.56 -17.92
N LEU A 122 -11.63 2.70 -16.62
CA LEU A 122 -10.66 1.85 -15.93
C LEU A 122 -11.06 0.36 -16.00
N ASN A 123 -12.32 0.05 -15.69
CA ASN A 123 -12.81 -1.33 -15.76
C ASN A 123 -12.68 -1.92 -17.16
N GLN A 124 -12.96 -1.14 -18.22
CA GLN A 124 -12.75 -1.58 -19.59
C GLN A 124 -11.28 -1.93 -19.88
N TRP A 125 -10.33 -1.11 -19.42
CA TRP A 125 -8.91 -1.43 -19.59
C TRP A 125 -8.49 -2.65 -18.78
N LEU A 126 -8.96 -2.79 -17.54
CA LEU A 126 -8.62 -3.92 -16.67
C LEU A 126 -9.09 -5.26 -17.24
N ILE A 127 -10.29 -5.32 -17.84
CA ILE A 127 -10.82 -6.53 -18.49
C ILE A 127 -9.97 -6.98 -19.68
N GLN A 128 -9.28 -6.04 -20.34
CA GLN A 128 -8.40 -6.35 -21.48
C GLN A 128 -7.02 -6.88 -21.05
N LEU A 129 -6.68 -6.81 -19.76
CA LEU A 129 -5.39 -7.25 -19.24
C LEU A 129 -5.45 -8.71 -18.79
N GLU A 130 -4.45 -9.48 -19.19
CA GLU A 130 -4.19 -10.78 -18.56
C GLU A 130 -3.57 -10.54 -17.18
N ASN A 131 -4.34 -10.87 -16.14
CA ASN A 131 -3.91 -10.71 -14.76
C ASN A 131 -3.80 -12.07 -14.07
N THR A 132 -2.70 -12.26 -13.37
CA THR A 132 -2.28 -13.52 -12.77
C THR A 132 -2.60 -13.55 -11.27
N GLY A 133 -3.87 -13.71 -10.92
CA GLY A 133 -4.30 -13.94 -9.53
C GLY A 133 -5.03 -12.79 -8.86
N GLY A 134 -5.39 -13.00 -7.59
CA GLY A 134 -6.06 -12.01 -6.75
C GLY A 134 -7.46 -11.62 -7.24
N TYR A 135 -7.88 -10.39 -6.93
CA TYR A 135 -9.18 -9.84 -7.32
C TYR A 135 -9.31 -9.63 -8.82
N LEU A 136 -8.19 -9.44 -9.52
CA LEU A 136 -8.17 -9.15 -10.96
C LEU A 136 -7.95 -10.39 -11.84
N LEU A 137 -7.92 -11.61 -11.28
CA LEU A 137 -7.66 -12.84 -12.03
C LEU A 137 -8.51 -12.91 -13.32
N ASN A 138 -7.84 -12.90 -14.46
CA ASN A 138 -8.47 -12.98 -15.78
C ASN A 138 -7.65 -13.86 -16.75
N LYS A 139 -6.70 -14.64 -16.24
CA LYS A 139 -5.85 -15.51 -17.04
C LYS A 139 -6.65 -16.69 -17.59
N THR A 140 -6.60 -16.88 -18.92
CA THR A 140 -7.25 -18.00 -19.61
C THR A 140 -6.84 -19.38 -19.07
N GLN A 141 -5.56 -19.54 -18.70
CA GLN A 141 -5.00 -20.77 -18.12
C GLN A 141 -4.84 -20.71 -16.59
N ALA A 142 -5.75 -20.05 -15.88
CA ALA A 142 -5.74 -20.04 -14.41
C ALA A 142 -6.00 -21.43 -13.83
N THR A 143 -5.24 -21.80 -12.80
CA THR A 143 -5.39 -23.06 -12.05
C THR A 143 -6.69 -23.07 -11.26
N THR A 144 -7.19 -24.26 -10.92
CA THR A 144 -8.36 -24.41 -10.04
C THR A 144 -8.15 -23.71 -8.69
N TYR A 145 -6.94 -23.78 -8.14
CA TYR A 145 -6.59 -23.11 -6.89
C TYR A 145 -6.75 -21.59 -6.99
N GLU A 146 -6.18 -20.96 -8.02
CA GLU A 146 -6.29 -19.50 -8.25
C GLU A 146 -7.75 -19.08 -8.44
N LYS A 147 -8.54 -19.84 -9.21
CA LYS A 147 -9.96 -19.57 -9.42
C LYS A 147 -10.76 -19.64 -8.11
N THR A 148 -10.50 -20.64 -7.28
CA THR A 148 -11.16 -20.77 -5.97
C THR A 148 -10.83 -19.60 -5.05
N ILE A 149 -9.55 -19.21 -4.97
CA ILE A 149 -9.14 -18.05 -4.17
C ILE A 149 -9.80 -16.78 -4.69
N HIS A 150 -9.82 -16.55 -6.00
CA HIS A 150 -10.49 -15.40 -6.62
C HIS A 150 -11.98 -15.31 -6.25
N VAL A 151 -12.70 -16.44 -6.33
CA VAL A 151 -14.12 -16.50 -5.94
C VAL A 151 -14.30 -16.20 -4.45
N MET A 152 -13.47 -16.77 -3.57
CA MET A 152 -13.52 -16.51 -2.14
C MET A 152 -13.25 -15.03 -1.81
N LEU A 153 -12.24 -14.43 -2.45
CA LEU A 153 -11.89 -13.02 -2.27
C LEU A 153 -13.09 -12.12 -2.58
N TRP A 154 -13.75 -12.31 -3.73
CA TRP A 154 -14.93 -11.53 -4.10
C TRP A 154 -16.11 -11.81 -3.17
N GLN A 155 -16.42 -13.08 -2.89
CA GLN A 155 -17.53 -13.45 -2.00
C GLN A 155 -17.41 -12.77 -0.62
N GLU A 156 -16.25 -12.89 0.03
CA GLU A 156 -16.05 -12.36 1.37
C GLU A 156 -15.98 -10.81 1.36
N SER A 157 -15.48 -10.20 0.29
CA SER A 157 -15.34 -8.75 0.19
C SER A 157 -16.64 -8.05 -0.23
N GLU A 158 -17.42 -8.63 -1.14
CA GLU A 158 -18.74 -8.10 -1.49
C GLU A 158 -19.66 -8.12 -0.27
N GLN A 159 -19.64 -9.20 0.51
CA GLN A 159 -20.40 -9.28 1.75
C GLN A 159 -19.96 -8.21 2.76
N LEU A 160 -18.66 -7.89 2.83
CA LEU A 160 -18.15 -6.78 3.66
C LEU A 160 -18.74 -5.45 3.19
N LEU A 161 -18.69 -5.18 1.88
CA LEU A 161 -19.22 -3.95 1.29
C LEU A 161 -20.73 -3.80 1.53
N VAL A 162 -21.51 -4.88 1.45
CA VAL A 162 -22.95 -4.89 1.79
C VAL A 162 -23.16 -4.45 3.23
N TYR A 163 -22.46 -5.05 4.20
CA TYR A 163 -22.61 -4.65 5.61
C TYR A 163 -22.16 -3.21 5.87
N LEU A 164 -21.13 -2.72 5.18
CA LEU A 164 -20.72 -1.31 5.27
C LEU A 164 -21.79 -0.38 4.67
N LYS A 165 -22.34 -0.72 3.50
CA LYS A 165 -23.41 0.04 2.83
C LYS A 165 -24.65 0.18 3.72
N GLU A 166 -25.04 -0.90 4.38
CA GLU A 166 -26.18 -0.96 5.31
C GLU A 166 -25.84 -0.44 6.72
N LYS A 167 -24.61 0.04 6.94
CA LYS A 167 -24.12 0.56 8.24
C LYS A 167 -24.18 -0.47 9.37
N GLN A 168 -24.14 -1.77 9.04
CA GLN A 168 -24.12 -2.89 9.97
C GLN A 168 -22.70 -3.17 10.47
N LEU A 169 -22.12 -2.23 11.25
CA LEU A 169 -20.70 -2.26 11.61
C LEU A 169 -20.25 -3.49 12.42
N PHE A 170 -21.16 -4.10 13.20
CA PHE A 170 -20.86 -5.33 13.93
C PHE A 170 -20.68 -6.52 12.99
N GLN A 171 -21.59 -6.68 12.02
CA GLN A 171 -21.51 -7.69 10.96
C GLN A 171 -20.32 -7.41 10.04
N ALA A 172 -20.10 -6.15 9.68
CA ALA A 172 -18.93 -5.73 8.90
C ALA A 172 -17.63 -6.11 9.61
N MET A 173 -17.53 -5.98 10.94
CA MET A 173 -16.35 -6.41 11.69
C MET A 173 -16.13 -7.92 11.62
N ARG A 174 -17.20 -8.72 11.76
CA ARG A 174 -17.09 -10.19 11.60
C ARG A 174 -16.64 -10.58 10.20
N GLN A 175 -17.11 -9.84 9.20
CA GLN A 175 -16.79 -10.08 7.80
C GLN A 175 -15.37 -9.62 7.45
N LEU A 176 -14.94 -8.49 8.00
CA LEU A 176 -13.57 -7.98 7.91
C LEU A 176 -12.55 -9.04 8.38
N ASN A 177 -12.87 -9.75 9.46
CA ASN A 177 -12.05 -10.84 10.00
C ASN A 177 -11.92 -12.06 9.06
N ARG A 178 -12.76 -12.17 8.03
CA ARG A 178 -12.68 -13.20 7.00
C ARG A 178 -11.90 -12.74 5.77
N VAL A 179 -11.81 -11.43 5.54
CA VAL A 179 -11.07 -10.82 4.43
C VAL A 179 -9.60 -10.65 4.80
N ILE A 180 -9.30 -10.16 6.01
CA ILE A 180 -7.91 -10.01 6.47
C ILE A 180 -7.20 -11.36 6.51
N GLY A 181 -6.01 -11.43 5.92
CA GLY A 181 -5.21 -12.64 5.77
C GLY A 181 -5.68 -13.60 4.67
N LEU A 182 -6.73 -13.26 3.91
CA LEU A 182 -7.25 -14.11 2.84
C LEU A 182 -6.39 -13.99 1.57
N GLY A 183 -5.91 -15.12 1.07
CA GLY A 183 -5.07 -15.21 -0.12
C GLY A 183 -3.63 -15.64 0.20
N PRO A 184 -2.88 -16.15 -0.80
CA PRO A 184 -1.53 -16.65 -0.59
C PRO A 184 -0.49 -15.53 -0.47
N GLY A 185 0.69 -15.87 0.05
CA GLY A 185 1.90 -15.04 -0.04
C GLY A 185 2.18 -14.15 1.17
N LEU A 186 3.17 -13.27 1.02
CA LEU A 186 3.62 -12.34 2.06
C LEU A 186 2.67 -11.15 2.23
N THR A 187 1.90 -10.84 1.20
CA THR A 187 0.85 -9.82 1.19
C THR A 187 -0.42 -10.49 0.64
N PRO A 188 -1.23 -11.13 1.51
CA PRO A 188 -2.49 -11.73 1.11
C PRO A 188 -3.38 -10.72 0.37
N SER A 189 -4.00 -11.16 -0.73
CA SER A 189 -4.84 -10.31 -1.58
C SER A 189 -5.93 -9.56 -0.79
N GLY A 190 -6.53 -10.20 0.22
CA GLY A 190 -7.52 -9.58 1.09
C GLY A 190 -6.96 -8.39 1.88
N ASP A 191 -5.71 -8.44 2.32
CA ASP A 191 -5.06 -7.31 2.99
C ASP A 191 -4.83 -6.15 2.04
N ASP A 192 -4.36 -6.44 0.83
CA ASP A 192 -4.11 -5.45 -0.22
C ASP A 192 -5.42 -4.77 -0.66
N PHE A 193 -6.51 -5.52 -0.76
CA PHE A 193 -7.84 -4.96 -0.99
C PHE A 193 -8.28 -4.02 0.15
N LEU A 194 -8.03 -4.41 1.41
CA LEU A 194 -8.32 -3.57 2.56
C LEU A 194 -7.45 -2.31 2.61
N VAL A 195 -6.20 -2.37 2.14
CA VAL A 195 -5.35 -1.18 1.93
C VAL A 195 -6.06 -0.22 0.97
N GLY A 196 -6.55 -0.71 -0.17
CA GLY A 196 -7.29 0.09 -1.14
C GLY A 196 -8.54 0.75 -0.55
N LEU A 197 -9.35 -0.01 0.20
CA LEU A 197 -10.53 0.53 0.89
C LEU A 197 -10.17 1.60 1.93
N ALA A 198 -9.18 1.32 2.76
CA ALA A 198 -8.74 2.23 3.80
C ALA A 198 -8.27 3.58 3.23
N LEU A 199 -7.55 3.56 2.10
CA LEU A 199 -7.11 4.78 1.43
C LEU A 199 -8.27 5.65 0.95
N ILE A 200 -9.37 5.06 0.47
CA ILE A 200 -10.55 5.82 0.09
C ILE A 200 -11.23 6.42 1.32
N PHE A 201 -11.43 5.63 2.37
CA PHE A 201 -12.12 6.09 3.58
C PHE A 201 -11.36 7.16 4.36
N THR A 202 -10.06 7.30 4.10
CA THR A 202 -9.16 8.23 4.79
C THR A 202 -8.81 9.46 3.97
N THR A 203 -9.33 9.58 2.74
CA THR A 203 -9.28 10.82 1.97
C THR A 203 -9.89 12.00 2.74
N VAL A 204 -9.39 13.20 2.46
CA VAL A 204 -9.91 14.43 3.06
C VAL A 204 -11.33 14.68 2.55
N ASN A 205 -12.22 15.17 3.41
CA ASN A 205 -13.64 15.37 3.08
C ASN A 205 -14.41 14.11 2.64
N TYR A 206 -13.92 12.91 3.00
CA TYR A 206 -14.66 11.66 2.77
C TYR A 206 -16.05 11.71 3.45
N PRO A 207 -17.16 11.45 2.73
CA PRO A 207 -18.52 11.72 3.23
C PRO A 207 -18.96 10.80 4.38
N TYR A 208 -18.31 9.65 4.59
CA TYR A 208 -18.66 8.69 5.66
C TYR A 208 -17.57 8.61 6.72
N HIS A 209 -17.42 9.68 7.53
CA HIS A 209 -16.42 9.75 8.60
C HIS A 209 -16.44 8.56 9.58
N SER A 210 -17.60 7.92 9.77
CA SER A 210 -17.73 6.73 10.62
C SER A 210 -16.88 5.54 10.14
N PHE A 211 -16.62 5.40 8.84
CA PHE A 211 -15.83 4.28 8.31
C PHE A 211 -14.34 4.43 8.63
N LYS A 212 -13.82 5.66 8.57
CA LYS A 212 -12.44 5.95 9.01
C LYS A 212 -12.27 5.57 10.48
N GLN A 213 -13.18 6.02 11.35
CA GLN A 213 -13.11 5.72 12.78
C GLN A 213 -13.29 4.22 13.05
N TRP A 214 -14.19 3.56 12.34
CA TRP A 214 -14.39 2.12 12.43
C TRP A 214 -13.11 1.34 12.07
N LEU A 215 -12.47 1.64 10.94
CA LEU A 215 -11.19 1.01 10.56
C LEU A 215 -10.09 1.28 11.58
N PHE A 216 -9.98 2.52 12.07
CA PHE A 216 -9.01 2.89 13.10
C PHE A 216 -9.22 2.08 14.39
N ASN A 217 -10.47 1.92 14.83
CA ASN A 217 -10.80 1.13 16.02
C ASN A 217 -10.52 -0.38 15.83
N SER A 218 -10.60 -0.88 14.59
CA SER A 218 -10.32 -2.29 14.24
C SER A 218 -8.82 -2.62 14.15
N ARG A 219 -7.93 -1.61 14.15
CA ARG A 219 -6.48 -1.76 13.91
C ARG A 219 -5.81 -2.84 14.76
N ASN A 220 -6.12 -2.90 16.06
CA ASN A 220 -5.50 -3.88 16.97
C ASN A 220 -5.92 -5.31 16.66
N GLU A 221 -7.14 -5.51 16.17
CA GLU A 221 -7.62 -6.83 15.76
C GLU A 221 -7.01 -7.24 14.42
N LEU A 222 -6.93 -6.31 13.47
CA LEU A 222 -6.29 -6.53 12.16
C LEU A 222 -4.82 -6.95 12.31
N LYS A 223 -4.09 -6.30 13.23
CA LYS A 223 -2.68 -6.64 13.54
C LYS A 223 -2.48 -8.10 13.94
N LYS A 224 -3.47 -8.74 14.57
CA LYS A 224 -3.38 -10.13 15.05
C LYS A 224 -3.64 -11.17 13.94
N ARG A 225 -4.22 -10.75 12.82
CA ARG A 225 -4.75 -11.64 11.78
C ARG A 225 -3.93 -11.70 10.50
N THR A 226 -2.94 -10.82 10.37
CA THR A 226 -2.00 -10.85 9.26
C THR A 226 -0.57 -10.69 9.75
N ASN A 227 0.39 -10.86 8.84
CA ASN A 227 1.79 -10.66 9.12
C ASN A 227 2.16 -9.17 9.18
N ILE A 228 3.33 -8.89 9.76
CA ILE A 228 3.80 -7.52 10.00
C ILE A 228 4.00 -6.70 8.72
N ILE A 229 4.37 -7.32 7.59
CA ILE A 229 4.59 -6.63 6.32
C ILE A 229 3.26 -6.12 5.76
N SER A 230 2.25 -6.99 5.66
CA SER A 230 0.90 -6.58 5.24
C SER A 230 0.30 -5.55 6.19
N PHE A 231 0.37 -5.82 7.50
CA PHE A 231 -0.22 -4.93 8.49
C PHE A 231 0.43 -3.54 8.46
N SER A 232 1.74 -3.43 8.25
CA SER A 232 2.42 -2.14 8.15
C SER A 232 1.87 -1.30 7.00
N THR A 233 1.61 -1.91 5.83
CA THR A 233 1.03 -1.21 4.68
C THR A 233 -0.41 -0.77 4.97
N LEU A 234 -1.23 -1.68 5.54
CA LEU A 234 -2.60 -1.38 5.93
C LEU A 234 -2.70 -0.29 7.00
N ASP A 235 -1.79 -0.28 7.96
CA ASP A 235 -1.74 0.74 9.00
C ASP A 235 -1.47 2.13 8.43
N TRP A 236 -0.52 2.25 7.49
CA TRP A 236 -0.30 3.52 6.79
C TRP A 236 -1.53 3.96 5.99
N ALA A 237 -2.22 3.01 5.34
CA ALA A 237 -3.47 3.31 4.65
C ALA A 237 -4.58 3.80 5.60
N ILE A 238 -4.71 3.23 6.79
CA ILE A 238 -5.63 3.70 7.84
C ILE A 238 -5.26 5.12 8.32
N LYS A 239 -3.98 5.48 8.26
CA LYS A 239 -3.49 6.84 8.52
C LYS A 239 -3.66 7.79 7.32
N GLY A 240 -4.15 7.31 6.18
CA GLY A 240 -4.36 8.10 4.97
C GLY A 240 -3.12 8.31 4.11
N ILE A 241 -2.09 7.48 4.29
CA ILE A 241 -0.81 7.61 3.59
C ILE A 241 -0.53 6.30 2.85
N ALA A 242 -0.18 6.41 1.57
CA ALA A 242 0.21 5.27 0.74
C ALA A 242 1.58 5.49 0.12
N ARG A 243 2.01 4.60 -0.76
CA ARG A 243 3.14 4.88 -1.66
C ARG A 243 2.78 5.88 -2.75
N GLU A 244 3.80 6.55 -3.27
CA GLU A 244 3.71 7.68 -4.20
C GLU A 244 2.84 7.39 -5.42
N ARG A 245 3.06 6.26 -6.10
CA ARG A 245 2.29 5.91 -7.31
C ARG A 245 0.78 5.78 -7.05
N ILE A 246 0.37 5.37 -5.84
CA ILE A 246 -1.04 5.28 -5.47
C ILE A 246 -1.63 6.69 -5.32
N GLY A 247 -0.90 7.59 -4.66
CA GLY A 247 -1.34 8.97 -4.52
C GLY A 247 -1.44 9.70 -5.86
N CYS A 248 -0.46 9.47 -6.75
CA CYS A 248 -0.50 9.97 -8.13
C CYS A 248 -1.70 9.42 -8.92
N PHE A 249 -2.01 8.13 -8.78
CA PHE A 249 -3.18 7.52 -9.41
C PHE A 249 -4.49 8.12 -8.90
N LEU A 250 -4.68 8.23 -7.58
CA LEU A 250 -5.90 8.79 -7.00
C LEU A 250 -6.10 10.25 -7.40
N LYS A 251 -5.04 11.06 -7.41
CA LYS A 251 -5.09 12.44 -7.91
C LYS A 251 -5.55 12.51 -9.37
N GLU A 252 -4.96 11.69 -10.23
CA GLU A 252 -5.33 11.63 -11.64
C GLU A 252 -6.77 11.12 -11.82
N LEU A 253 -7.19 10.10 -11.08
CA LEU A 253 -8.55 9.57 -11.14
C LEU A 253 -9.58 10.63 -10.74
N PHE A 254 -9.33 11.36 -9.64
CA PHE A 254 -10.28 12.32 -9.08
C PHE A 254 -10.30 13.66 -9.77
N TYR A 255 -9.15 14.15 -10.26
CA TYR A 255 -8.99 15.52 -10.72
C TYR A 255 -8.49 15.65 -12.14
N GLY A 256 -7.83 14.63 -12.68
CA GLY A 256 -7.27 14.65 -14.02
C GLY A 256 -8.34 14.53 -15.12
N GLU A 257 -7.93 14.89 -16.33
CA GLU A 257 -8.79 14.89 -17.52
C GLU A 257 -8.29 13.92 -18.61
N SER A 258 -7.00 13.59 -18.60
CA SER A 258 -6.39 12.77 -19.66
C SER A 258 -6.57 11.28 -19.40
N GLU A 259 -7.22 10.59 -20.32
CA GLU A 259 -7.33 9.13 -20.29
C GLU A 259 -5.96 8.44 -20.40
N ALA A 260 -5.06 8.98 -21.23
CA ALA A 260 -3.72 8.42 -21.40
C ALA A 260 -2.91 8.49 -20.10
N VAL A 261 -2.97 9.62 -19.40
CA VAL A 261 -2.28 9.79 -18.11
C VAL A 261 -2.92 8.91 -17.04
N LEU A 262 -4.26 8.83 -16.98
CA LEU A 262 -4.94 7.91 -16.06
C LEU A 262 -4.52 6.46 -16.28
N LYS A 263 -4.45 6.02 -17.54
CA LYS A 263 -4.02 4.67 -17.90
C LYS A 263 -2.57 4.42 -17.50
N GLU A 264 -1.68 5.37 -17.72
CA GLU A 264 -0.28 5.30 -17.26
C GLU A 264 -0.19 5.14 -15.74
N LYS A 265 -0.93 5.94 -14.96
CA LYS A 265 -0.92 5.85 -13.49
C LYS A 265 -1.54 4.54 -12.99
N MET A 266 -2.56 4.03 -13.67
CA MET A 266 -3.12 2.70 -13.40
C MET A 266 -2.05 1.62 -13.57
N PHE A 267 -1.32 1.61 -14.69
CA PHE A 267 -0.23 0.64 -14.90
C PHE A 267 0.91 0.79 -13.88
N ALA A 268 1.22 2.01 -13.46
CA ALA A 268 2.19 2.23 -12.40
C ALA A 268 1.75 1.53 -11.09
N VAL A 269 0.46 1.64 -10.71
CA VAL A 269 -0.10 0.91 -9.56
C VAL A 269 -0.06 -0.60 -9.78
N LEU A 270 -0.42 -1.11 -10.96
CA LEU A 270 -0.36 -2.55 -11.26
C LEU A 270 1.07 -3.12 -11.17
N ALA A 271 2.10 -2.31 -11.39
CA ALA A 271 3.50 -2.70 -11.22
C ALA A 271 3.96 -2.83 -9.75
N ILE A 272 3.05 -2.75 -8.77
CA ILE A 272 3.34 -3.02 -7.35
C ILE A 272 3.29 -4.52 -7.08
N GLY A 273 4.43 -5.10 -6.72
CA GLY A 273 4.50 -6.52 -6.38
C GLY A 273 4.09 -7.41 -7.55
N SER A 274 3.76 -8.68 -7.26
CA SER A 274 3.29 -9.61 -8.31
C SER A 274 1.79 -9.48 -8.56
N THR A 275 0.99 -9.33 -7.49
CA THR A 275 -0.48 -9.23 -7.55
C THR A 275 -1.04 -8.08 -6.71
N SER A 276 -0.27 -7.62 -5.71
CA SER A 276 -0.68 -6.59 -4.75
C SER A 276 -1.20 -5.30 -5.39
N GLY A 277 -0.56 -4.82 -6.46
CA GLY A 277 -1.03 -3.63 -7.17
C GLY A 277 -2.46 -3.75 -7.69
N GLY A 278 -2.81 -4.92 -8.22
CA GLY A 278 -4.16 -5.22 -8.69
C GLY A 278 -5.17 -5.31 -7.55
N ASP A 279 -4.79 -5.95 -6.45
CA ASP A 279 -5.65 -6.13 -5.28
C ASP A 279 -5.93 -4.79 -4.56
N ILE A 280 -4.91 -3.95 -4.40
CA ILE A 280 -5.05 -2.56 -3.91
C ILE A 280 -5.97 -1.76 -4.82
N LEU A 281 -5.77 -1.85 -6.15
CA LEU A 281 -6.61 -1.16 -7.12
C LEU A 281 -8.07 -1.59 -7.01
N ALA A 282 -8.34 -2.90 -6.93
CA ALA A 282 -9.68 -3.42 -6.74
C ALA A 282 -10.34 -2.86 -5.45
N GLY A 283 -9.59 -2.78 -4.36
CA GLY A 283 -10.04 -2.16 -3.10
C GLY A 283 -10.38 -0.69 -3.24
N MET A 284 -9.54 0.09 -3.92
CA MET A 284 -9.80 1.51 -4.17
C MET A 284 -11.06 1.71 -5.01
N LEU A 285 -11.22 0.96 -6.11
CA LEU A 285 -12.39 1.07 -6.98
C LEU A 285 -13.68 0.67 -6.25
N ALA A 286 -13.62 -0.39 -5.42
CA ALA A 286 -14.74 -0.81 -4.58
C ALA A 286 -15.13 0.26 -3.56
N GLY A 287 -14.16 0.88 -2.89
CA GLY A 287 -14.40 1.95 -1.92
C GLY A 287 -15.04 3.19 -2.55
N ILE A 288 -14.57 3.58 -3.75
CA ILE A 288 -15.18 4.69 -4.49
C ILE A 288 -16.62 4.31 -4.89
N LYS A 289 -16.84 3.14 -5.49
CA LYS A 289 -18.17 2.68 -5.91
C LYS A 289 -19.16 2.64 -4.74
N LEU A 290 -18.77 2.06 -3.60
CA LEU A 290 -19.55 2.06 -2.37
C LEU A 290 -20.00 3.48 -2.01
N THR A 291 -19.07 4.43 -2.08
CA THR A 291 -19.32 5.83 -1.71
C THR A 291 -20.30 6.51 -2.64
N LEU A 292 -20.15 6.31 -3.96
CA LEU A 292 -21.00 6.90 -4.98
C LEU A 292 -22.44 6.34 -4.92
N GLU A 293 -22.59 5.05 -4.60
CA GLU A 293 -23.90 4.39 -4.49
C GLU A 293 -24.65 4.75 -3.22
N SER A 294 -23.98 4.89 -2.08
CA SER A 294 -24.64 5.21 -0.80
C SER A 294 -25.20 6.64 -0.72
N VAL A 295 -24.92 7.48 -1.73
CA VAL A 295 -25.43 8.85 -1.85
C VAL A 295 -26.70 8.94 -2.70
N LYS A 296 -27.03 7.89 -3.48
CA LYS A 296 -28.27 7.80 -4.26
C LYS A 296 -29.44 7.43 -3.35
#